data_AF-A0A7J7W4N6-F1
#
_entry.id   AF-A0A7J7W4N6-F1
#
_cell.length_a   1.000
_cell.length_b   1.000
_cell.length_c   1.000
_cell.angle_alpha   90.00
_cell.angle_beta   90.00
_cell.angle_gamma   90.00
#
_symmetry.space_group_name_H-M   'P 1'
#
loop_
_entity.id
_entity.type
_entity.pdbx_description
1 polymer ?
#
loop_
_entity_poly.entity_id
_entity_poly.type
_entity_poly.pdbx_seq_one_letter_code
_entity_poly.pdbx_strand_id
1 'polypeptide(L)'
;MDWRLEESHVLQEQDILPEDTDEDGIYESFQLLQIDVECEPQEREALPTGSASWCSKNVQRKQRHWEKIVAAKKSKRKQEKERRKANRIENSDNSIYPQHSKRFLRSLTKEKLLEAKHSGPRLCIDLSMTHHMSKKT
;
A
#
# COMPACT_ATOMS: atom_id res chain seq x y z
N MET A 1 -9.03 33.85 19.20
CA MET A 1 -9.71 34.91 19.96
C MET A 1 -9.67 36.14 19.07
N ASP A 2 -10.72 36.67 18.49
CA ASP A 2 -12.08 36.79 18.98
C ASP A 2 -12.86 37.63 17.97
N TRP A 3 -14.13 37.32 17.75
CA TRP A 3 -15.11 38.39 17.92
C TRP A 3 -15.74 38.97 16.65
N ARG A 4 -16.75 38.26 16.12
CA ARG A 4 -17.89 38.78 15.35
C ARG A 4 -18.32 40.22 15.71
N LEU A 5 -18.86 40.89 14.71
CA LEU A 5 -20.09 41.68 14.80
C LEU A 5 -20.79 41.47 13.44
N GLU A 6 -21.89 40.70 13.30
CA GLU A 6 -23.28 41.05 13.73
C GLU A 6 -23.61 42.46 13.19
N GLU A 7 -24.61 42.68 12.35
CA GLU A 7 -26.03 42.30 12.46
C GLU A 7 -26.71 42.73 11.13
N SER A 8 -27.49 41.90 10.43
CA SER A 8 -28.92 41.61 10.68
C SER A 8 -29.86 42.57 9.91
N HIS A 9 -31.09 42.28 9.47
CA HIS A 9 -32.10 41.22 9.61
C HIS A 9 -32.85 41.15 8.24
N VAL A 10 -33.58 40.11 7.84
CA VAL A 10 -34.95 39.79 8.30
C VAL A 10 -35.31 38.35 7.90
N LEU A 11 -35.88 37.67 8.88
CA LEU A 11 -36.53 36.36 8.90
C LEU A 11 -37.71 36.25 7.91
N GLN A 12 -37.98 35.05 7.40
CA GLN A 12 -39.28 34.42 7.68
C GLN A 12 -39.21 32.90 7.50
N GLU A 13 -39.42 32.20 8.61
CA GLU A 13 -39.79 30.79 8.67
C GLU A 13 -41.08 30.53 7.86
N GLN A 14 -41.10 29.42 7.15
CA GLN A 14 -42.28 28.57 7.09
C GLN A 14 -41.83 27.12 6.93
N ASP A 15 -41.93 26.41 8.05
CA ASP A 15 -41.98 24.95 8.11
C ASP A 15 -43.12 24.40 7.26
N ILE A 16 -42.95 23.13 6.83
CA ILE A 16 -43.94 22.03 6.75
C ILE A 16 -43.65 21.17 5.50
N LEU A 17 -42.98 20.04 5.72
CA LEU A 17 -43.22 18.77 5.02
C LEU A 17 -44.47 18.15 5.72
N PRO A 18 -45.44 17.49 5.06
CA PRO A 18 -45.17 16.46 4.06
C PRO A 18 -46.18 16.28 2.90
N GLU A 19 -45.73 15.47 1.93
CA GLU A 19 -46.55 14.58 1.09
C GLU A 19 -47.34 15.22 -0.05
N ASP A 20 -46.69 15.33 -1.22
CA ASP A 20 -47.28 14.78 -2.45
C ASP A 20 -46.25 13.79 -3.02
N THR A 21 -46.59 12.52 -2.87
CA THR A 21 -45.97 11.36 -3.50
C THR A 21 -46.04 11.50 -5.01
N ASP A 22 -45.14 12.28 -5.61
CA ASP A 22 -44.76 12.08 -7.01
C ASP A 22 -43.76 10.92 -7.06
N GLU A 23 -44.19 9.75 -6.58
CA GLU A 23 -43.58 8.47 -6.94
C GLU A 23 -43.41 8.40 -8.46
N ASP A 24 -44.31 9.03 -9.22
CA ASP A 24 -44.25 9.21 -10.67
C ASP A 24 -42.99 9.94 -11.15
N GLY A 25 -42.55 11.01 -10.49
CA GLY A 25 -41.34 11.75 -10.89
C GLY A 25 -40.06 10.97 -10.62
N ILE A 26 -40.04 10.20 -9.54
CA ILE A 26 -38.96 9.27 -9.23
C ILE A 26 -38.98 8.09 -10.22
N TYR A 27 -40.15 7.54 -10.53
CA TYR A 27 -40.34 6.49 -11.55
C TYR A 27 -39.91 6.97 -12.93
N GLU A 28 -40.23 8.19 -13.31
CA GLU A 28 -39.83 8.83 -14.56
C GLU A 28 -38.30 9.03 -14.61
N SER A 29 -37.69 9.38 -13.47
CA SER A 29 -36.23 9.45 -13.34
C SER A 29 -35.56 8.07 -13.49
N PHE A 30 -36.19 7.00 -12.98
CA PHE A 30 -35.71 5.64 -13.13
C PHE A 30 -35.95 5.08 -14.53
N GLN A 31 -37.02 5.48 -15.21
CA GLN A 31 -37.28 5.17 -16.63
C GLN A 31 -36.25 5.81 -17.55
N LEU A 32 -35.82 7.04 -17.27
CA LEU A 32 -34.75 7.70 -18.02
C LEU A 32 -33.37 7.04 -17.82
N LEU A 33 -33.17 6.40 -16.66
CA LEU A 33 -31.97 5.61 -16.35
C LEU A 33 -32.07 4.16 -16.86
N GLN A 34 -33.23 3.76 -17.39
CA GLN A 34 -33.43 2.45 -17.97
C GLN A 34 -32.76 2.41 -19.34
N ILE A 35 -31.51 1.97 -19.34
CA ILE A 35 -30.81 1.62 -20.57
C ILE A 35 -31.35 0.25 -21.00
N ASP A 36 -32.29 0.24 -21.93
CA ASP A 36 -32.71 -1.00 -22.59
C ASP A 36 -31.54 -1.53 -23.41
N VAL A 37 -30.83 -2.50 -22.84
CA VAL A 37 -29.93 -3.36 -23.60
C VAL A 37 -30.83 -4.34 -24.36
N GLU A 38 -31.43 -3.87 -25.45
CA GLU A 38 -31.99 -4.73 -26.49
C GLU A 38 -30.84 -5.52 -27.12
N CYS A 39 -30.45 -6.59 -26.44
CA CYS A 39 -29.70 -7.66 -27.04
C CYS A 39 -30.74 -8.67 -27.52
N GLU A 40 -31.37 -8.38 -28.66
CA GLU A 40 -32.24 -9.33 -29.36
C GLU A 40 -31.51 -10.68 -29.46
N PRO A 41 -31.99 -11.74 -28.79
CA PRO A 41 -31.55 -13.08 -29.09
C PRO A 41 -32.38 -13.52 -30.28
N GLN A 42 -32.00 -13.08 -31.50
CA GLN A 42 -32.55 -13.70 -32.69
C GLN A 42 -32.05 -15.14 -32.74
N GLU A 43 -32.87 -16.00 -32.16
CA GLU A 43 -32.77 -17.43 -32.09
C GLU A 43 -32.68 -17.99 -33.52
N ARG A 44 -31.45 -18.26 -33.98
CA ARG A 44 -31.09 -19.38 -34.87
C ARG A 44 -29.58 -19.44 -35.08
N GLU A 45 -29.08 -20.65 -34.89
CA GLU A 45 -27.74 -21.17 -35.25
C GLU A 45 -26.61 -20.97 -34.23
N ALA A 46 -26.39 -22.06 -33.48
CA ALA A 46 -25.14 -22.49 -32.85
C ALA A 46 -24.14 -21.38 -32.49
N LEU A 47 -24.25 -20.90 -31.25
CA LEU A 47 -23.28 -20.03 -30.59
C LEU A 47 -21.82 -20.38 -30.94
N PRO A 48 -21.08 -19.50 -31.65
CA PRO A 48 -19.64 -19.56 -31.67
C PRO A 48 -19.16 -19.25 -30.25
N THR A 49 -18.56 -20.25 -29.61
CA THR A 49 -17.88 -20.09 -28.33
C THR A 49 -16.86 -18.95 -28.42
N GLY A 50 -17.19 -17.81 -27.84
CA GLY A 50 -16.29 -16.68 -27.65
C GLY A 50 -16.84 -15.38 -28.21
N SER A 51 -16.91 -14.38 -27.33
CA SER A 51 -17.09 -12.95 -27.63
C SER A 51 -16.08 -12.36 -28.64
N ALA A 52 -15.21 -13.19 -29.21
CA ALA A 52 -14.31 -12.84 -30.30
C ALA A 52 -15.07 -12.40 -31.56
N SER A 53 -16.30 -12.87 -31.79
CA SER A 53 -17.08 -12.55 -33.00
C SER A 53 -17.57 -11.10 -33.08
N TRP A 54 -17.57 -10.34 -31.98
CA TRP A 54 -18.12 -8.97 -31.95
C TRP A 54 -17.05 -7.86 -31.99
N CYS A 55 -15.77 -8.23 -31.93
CA CYS A 55 -14.67 -7.28 -31.85
C CYS A 55 -13.90 -7.22 -33.18
N SER A 56 -13.70 -6.02 -33.72
CA SER A 56 -12.84 -5.77 -34.89
C SER A 56 -11.46 -6.43 -34.74
N LYS A 57 -10.88 -6.89 -35.86
CA LYS A 57 -9.53 -7.49 -35.91
C LYS A 57 -8.47 -6.63 -35.20
N ASN A 58 -8.61 -5.29 -35.24
CA ASN A 58 -7.69 -4.37 -34.56
C ASN A 58 -7.79 -4.47 -33.02
N VAL A 59 -9.02 -4.55 -32.49
CA VAL A 59 -9.30 -4.71 -31.05
C VAL A 59 -8.69 -6.01 -30.55
N GLN A 60 -8.94 -7.11 -31.26
CA GLN A 60 -8.35 -8.41 -30.92
C GLN A 60 -6.81 -8.39 -30.95
N ARG A 61 -6.22 -7.74 -31.96
CA ARG A 61 -4.75 -7.59 -32.06
C ARG A 61 -4.19 -6.84 -30.85
N LYS A 62 -4.81 -5.72 -30.46
CA LYS A 62 -4.40 -4.93 -29.30
C LYS A 62 -4.55 -5.72 -28.00
N GLN A 63 -5.65 -6.46 -27.85
CA GLN A 63 -5.89 -7.33 -26.70
C GLN A 63 -4.79 -8.40 -26.58
N ARG A 64 -4.55 -9.19 -27.63
CA ARG A 64 -3.50 -10.23 -27.63
C ARG A 64 -2.12 -9.65 -27.34
N HIS A 65 -1.82 -8.46 -27.88
CA HIS A 65 -0.56 -7.78 -27.62
C HIS A 65 -0.40 -7.38 -26.14
N TRP A 66 -1.45 -6.83 -25.54
CA TRP A 66 -1.49 -6.50 -24.13
C TRP A 66 -1.35 -7.73 -23.23
N GLU A 67 -2.09 -8.79 -23.53
CA GLU A 67 -2.00 -10.07 -22.82
C GLU A 67 -0.59 -10.64 -22.89
N LYS A 68 0.06 -10.58 -24.07
CA LYS A 68 1.45 -11.00 -24.25
C LYS A 68 2.41 -10.19 -23.36
N ILE A 69 2.25 -8.86 -23.29
CA ILE A 69 3.08 -8.00 -22.43
C ILE A 69 2.90 -8.37 -20.96
N VAL A 70 1.65 -8.54 -20.51
CA VAL A 70 1.33 -8.90 -19.12
C VAL A 70 1.92 -10.26 -18.77
N ALA A 71 1.75 -11.27 -19.63
CA ALA A 71 2.31 -12.59 -19.46
C ALA A 71 3.84 -12.56 -19.37
N ALA A 72 4.51 -11.81 -20.26
CA ALA A 72 5.95 -11.64 -20.24
C ALA A 72 6.44 -10.98 -18.94
N LYS A 73 5.77 -9.93 -18.47
CA LYS A 73 6.07 -9.27 -17.18
C LYS A 73 5.90 -10.23 -16.00
N LYS A 74 4.81 -11.00 -15.96
CA LYS A 74 4.56 -12.00 -14.91
C LYS A 74 5.61 -13.11 -14.93
N SER A 75 5.96 -13.61 -16.11
CA SER A 75 7.00 -14.64 -16.29
C SER A 75 8.37 -14.14 -15.80
N LYS A 76 8.78 -12.92 -16.20
CA LYS A 76 10.02 -12.30 -15.73
C LYS A 76 10.05 -12.15 -14.21
N ARG A 77 8.94 -11.71 -13.59
CA ARG A 77 8.82 -11.60 -12.13
C ARG A 77 8.94 -12.97 -11.43
N LYS A 78 8.34 -14.02 -12.01
CA LYS A 78 8.44 -15.39 -11.50
C LYS A 78 9.88 -15.90 -11.60
N GLN A 79 10.52 -15.74 -12.74
CA GLN A 79 11.92 -16.16 -12.95
C GLN A 79 12.88 -15.46 -11.97
N GLU A 80 12.75 -14.15 -11.78
CA GLU A 80 13.59 -13.40 -10.82
C GLU A 80 13.32 -13.84 -9.36
N LYS A 81 12.08 -14.19 -9.03
CA LYS A 81 11.75 -14.74 -7.70
C LYS A 81 12.42 -16.10 -7.48
N GLU A 82 12.39 -16.99 -8.46
CA GLU A 82 13.06 -18.29 -8.37
C GLU A 82 14.58 -18.13 -8.34
N ARG A 83 15.16 -17.23 -9.13
CA ARG A 83 16.59 -16.89 -9.06
C ARG A 83 16.99 -16.44 -7.66
N ARG A 84 16.20 -15.58 -7.01
CA ARG A 84 16.44 -15.13 -5.63
C ARG A 84 16.33 -16.25 -4.61
N LYS A 85 15.42 -17.21 -4.79
CA LYS A 85 15.32 -18.38 -3.92
C LYS A 85 16.52 -19.29 -4.08
N ALA A 86 16.90 -19.61 -5.32
CA ALA A 86 18.09 -20.41 -5.60
C ALA A 86 19.35 -19.78 -5.00
N ASN A 87 19.52 -18.46 -5.18
CA ASN A 87 20.64 -17.73 -4.60
C ASN A 87 20.58 -17.68 -3.05
N ARG A 88 19.40 -17.68 -2.42
CA ARG A 88 19.29 -17.81 -0.96
C ARG A 88 19.74 -19.18 -0.46
N ILE A 89 19.38 -20.25 -1.18
CA ILE A 89 19.76 -21.63 -0.84
C ILE A 89 21.27 -21.80 -1.03
N GLU A 90 21.82 -21.35 -2.16
CA GLU A 90 23.26 -21.39 -2.42
C GLU A 90 24.07 -20.62 -1.35
N ASN A 91 23.62 -19.42 -0.97
CA ASN A 91 24.28 -18.65 0.09
C ASN A 91 24.06 -19.21 1.50
N SER A 92 22.96 -19.94 1.74
CA SER A 92 22.76 -20.64 3.02
C SER A 92 23.62 -21.89 3.12
N ASP A 93 23.80 -22.63 2.03
CA ASP A 93 24.52 -23.90 2.02
C ASP A 93 26.05 -23.68 2.03
N ASN A 94 26.54 -22.58 1.46
CA ASN A 94 27.96 -22.20 1.53
C ASN A 94 28.35 -21.43 2.82
N SER A 95 27.40 -21.11 3.70
CA SER A 95 27.67 -20.40 4.96
C SER A 95 27.43 -21.33 6.14
N ILE A 96 28.52 -21.85 6.71
CA ILE A 96 28.51 -22.64 7.97
C ILE A 96 27.91 -21.83 9.14
N TYR A 97 27.69 -20.51 8.98
CA TYR A 97 27.08 -19.64 9.97
C TYR A 97 25.68 -19.17 9.54
N PRO A 98 24.68 -19.15 10.44
CA PRO A 98 23.38 -18.53 10.16
C PRO A 98 23.60 -17.09 9.69
N GLN A 99 23.10 -16.74 8.50
CA GLN A 99 23.22 -15.39 7.97
C GLN A 99 22.27 -14.46 8.74
N HIS A 100 22.72 -14.01 9.90
CA HIS A 100 21.95 -13.12 10.75
C HIS A 100 21.71 -11.78 10.04
N SER A 101 20.52 -11.20 10.25
CA SER A 101 20.22 -9.88 9.71
C SER A 101 21.24 -8.85 10.22
N LYS A 102 21.57 -7.84 9.39
CA LYS A 102 22.44 -6.73 9.80
C LYS A 102 21.96 -6.05 11.10
N ARG A 103 20.63 -6.03 11.33
CA ARG A 103 20.02 -5.51 12.56
C ARG A 103 20.37 -6.39 13.76
N PHE A 104 20.29 -7.71 13.61
CA PHE A 104 20.67 -8.66 14.66
C PHE A 104 22.15 -8.56 15.03
N LEU A 105 23.04 -8.48 14.03
CA LEU A 105 24.47 -8.33 14.30
C LEU A 105 24.75 -7.03 15.07
N ARG A 106 24.07 -5.92 14.70
CA ARG A 106 24.18 -4.65 15.42
C ARG A 106 23.66 -4.71 16.85
N SER A 107 22.54 -5.40 17.11
CA SER A 107 22.04 -5.56 18.48
C SER A 107 22.98 -6.40 19.31
N LEU A 108 23.49 -7.50 18.76
CA LEU A 108 24.45 -8.38 19.44
C LEU A 108 25.74 -7.64 19.80
N THR A 109 26.27 -6.81 18.89
CA THR A 109 27.45 -5.99 19.19
C THR A 109 27.18 -4.97 20.29
N LYS A 110 26.00 -4.33 20.29
CA LYS A 110 25.63 -3.38 21.35
C LYS A 110 25.53 -4.05 22.71
N GLU A 111 24.90 -5.21 22.77
CA GLU A 111 24.76 -6.02 23.98
C GLU A 111 26.14 -6.36 24.56
N LYS A 112 27.04 -6.93 23.76
CA LYS A 112 28.41 -7.27 24.20
C LYS A 112 29.22 -6.04 24.64
N LEU A 113 29.04 -4.90 23.97
CA LEU A 113 29.71 -3.67 24.37
C LEU A 113 29.22 -3.17 25.73
N LEU A 114 27.91 -3.23 25.99
CA LEU A 114 27.34 -2.86 27.28
C LEU A 114 27.85 -3.80 28.38
N GLU A 115 27.85 -5.11 28.11
CA GLU A 115 28.39 -6.10 29.03
C GLU A 115 29.86 -5.82 29.39
N ALA A 116 30.71 -5.54 28.40
CA ALA A 116 32.11 -5.19 28.62
C ALA A 116 32.30 -3.89 29.43
N LYS A 117 31.43 -2.89 29.23
CA LYS A 117 31.46 -1.65 30.01
C LYS A 117 31.14 -1.87 31.49
N HIS A 118 30.28 -2.84 31.80
CA HIS A 118 29.88 -3.13 33.18
C HIS A 118 30.83 -4.09 33.89
N SER A 119 31.42 -5.05 33.16
CA SER A 119 32.34 -6.05 33.72
C SER A 119 33.81 -5.61 33.75
N GLY A 120 34.17 -4.57 32.99
CA GLY A 120 35.54 -4.09 32.91
C GLY A 120 36.05 -3.44 34.21
N PRO A 121 37.38 -3.53 34.49
CA PRO A 121 37.98 -2.85 35.63
C PRO A 121 37.77 -1.33 35.52
N ARG A 122 37.41 -0.70 36.64
CA ARG A 122 37.18 0.75 36.71
C ARG A 122 38.43 1.43 37.24
N LEU A 123 38.91 2.43 36.51
CA LEU A 123 39.95 3.35 37.00
C LEU A 123 39.27 4.47 37.78
N CYS A 124 39.54 4.54 39.09
CA CYS A 124 39.09 5.62 39.95
C CYS A 124 40.28 6.56 40.22
N ILE A 125 40.15 7.83 39.85
CA ILE A 125 41.14 8.87 40.17
C ILE A 125 40.52 9.73 41.27
N ASP A 126 41.12 9.73 42.45
CA ASP A 126 40.72 10.61 43.53
C ASP A 126 41.34 12.00 43.33
N LEU A 127 40.49 13.02 43.31
CA LEU A 127 40.87 14.42 43.14
C LEU A 127 40.68 15.23 44.44
N SER A 128 40.37 14.58 45.56
CA SER A 128 40.18 15.22 46.87
C SER A 128 41.37 16.10 47.29
N MET A 129 42.59 15.71 46.90
CA MET A 129 43.83 16.39 47.25
C MET A 129 44.21 17.56 46.33
N THR A 130 43.41 17.87 45.31
CA THR A 130 43.75 18.86 44.27
C THR A 130 44.04 20.25 44.84
N HIS A 131 43.38 20.64 45.93
CA HIS A 131 43.59 21.94 46.59
C HIS A 131 44.96 22.09 47.30
N HIS A 132 45.65 20.98 47.54
CA HIS A 132 46.97 20.96 48.16
C HIS A 132 48.11 20.79 47.15
N MET A 133 47.79 20.64 45.87
CA MET A 133 48.77 20.45 44.80
C MET A 133 49.26 21.81 44.27
N SER A 134 50.55 21.88 43.94
CA SER A 134 51.11 23.07 43.31
C SER A 134 50.60 23.19 41.87
N LYS A 135 50.63 24.39 41.27
CA LYS A 135 50.15 24.58 39.89
C LYS A 135 50.86 23.73 38.83
N LYS A 136 52.04 23.19 39.15
CA LYS A 136 52.84 22.30 38.30
C LYS A 136 52.49 20.82 38.46
N THR A 137 51.95 20.45 39.62
CA THR A 137 51.72 19.05 40.04
C THR A 137 50.25 18.72 39.96
#